data_AF-A0AAU3PD90-F1
#
_entry.id   AF-A0AAU3PD90-F1
#
_cell.length_a   1.000
_cell.length_b   1.000
_cell.length_c   1.000
_cell.angle_alpha   90.00
_cell.angle_beta   90.00
_cell.angle_gamma   90.00
#
_symmetry.space_group_name_H-M   'P 1'
#
loop_
_entity.id
_entity.type
_entity.pdbx_description
1 polymer ?
#
loop_
_entity_poly.entity_id
_entity_poly.type
_entity_poly.pdbx_seq_one_letter_code
_entity_poly.pdbx_strand_id
1 'polypeptide(L)' 'MCDDLDAQLGELRARGVEITRPVGEQRWGRLTAVRSPSGAELPLYEPRHPVAHSL' A
#
# COMPACT_ATOMS: atom_id res chain seq x y z
N MET A 1 3.42 5.44 0.66
CA MET A 1 3.13 5.39 2.10
C MET A 1 1.68 5.84 2.27
N CYS A 2 0.89 5.12 3.06
CA CYS A 2 -0.49 5.45 3.40
C CYS A 2 -0.75 5.19 4.88
N ASP A 3 -1.72 5.87 5.47
CA ASP A 3 -2.03 5.71 6.90
C ASP A 3 -2.94 4.51 7.18
N ASP A 4 -3.80 4.16 6.22
CA ASP A 4 -4.70 3.01 6.28
C ASP A 4 -4.68 2.27 4.95
N LEU A 5 -4.04 1.10 4.93
CA LEU A 5 -3.92 0.31 3.71
C LEU A 5 -5.25 -0.29 3.28
N ASP A 6 -6.12 -0.69 4.20
CA ASP A 6 -7.37 -1.38 3.86
C ASP A 6 -8.38 -0.41 3.24
N ALA A 7 -8.50 0.80 3.79
CA ALA A 7 -9.31 1.87 3.22
C ALA A 7 -8.82 2.24 1.81
N GLN A 8 -7.51 2.43 1.63
CA GLN A 8 -6.93 2.74 0.33
C GLN A 8 -7.14 1.63 -0.69
N LEU A 9 -6.95 0.37 -0.31
CA LEU A 9 -7.21 -0.77 -1.20
C LEU A 9 -8.69 -0.88 -1.57
N GLY A 10 -9.61 -0.52 -0.66
CA GLY A 10 -11.04 -0.45 -0.94
C GLY A 10 -11.37 0.58 -2.03
N GLU A 11 -10.84 1.80 -1.90
CA GLU A 11 -11.00 2.88 -2.88
C GLU A 11 -10.40 2.51 -4.24
N LEU A 12 -9.20 1.91 -4.25
CA LEU A 12 -8.53 1.47 -5.47
C LEU A 12 -9.31 0.37 -6.19
N ARG A 13 -9.82 -0.63 -5.45
CA ARG A 13 -10.68 -1.67 -6.03
C ARG A 13 -11.97 -1.10 -6.60
N ALA A 14 -12.60 -0.15 -5.92
CA ALA A 14 -13.80 0.52 -6.41
C ALA A 14 -13.56 1.29 -7.72
N ARG A 15 -12.30 1.72 -7.95
CA ARG A 15 -11.86 2.35 -9.20
C ARG A 15 -11.36 1.36 -10.26
N GLY A 16 -11.45 0.06 -10.02
CA GLY A 16 -11.01 -0.98 -10.95
C GLY A 16 -9.49 -1.19 -10.99
N VAL A 17 -8.75 -0.68 -9.99
CA VAL A 17 -7.30 -0.90 -9.89
C VAL A 17 -7.03 -2.32 -9.39
N GLU A 18 -6.20 -3.06 -10.12
CA GLU A 18 -5.81 -4.42 -9.78
C GLU A 18 -4.80 -4.42 -8.62
N ILE A 19 -5.04 -5.28 -7.62
CA ILE A 19 -4.10 -5.56 -6.54
C ILE A 19 -3.24 -6.76 -6.97
N THR A 20 -1.95 -6.52 -7.21
CA THR A 20 -1.05 -7.50 -7.86
C THR A 20 -0.35 -8.39 -6.84
N ARG A 21 -0.32 -7.99 -5.57
CA ARG A 21 0.30 -8.75 -4.48
C ARG A 21 -0.60 -8.78 -3.25
N PRO A 22 -0.75 -9.92 -2.56
CA PRO A 22 -1.47 -9.96 -1.29
C PRO A 22 -0.80 -9.03 -0.27
N VAL A 23 -1.60 -8.58 0.71
CA VAL A 23 -1.05 -7.78 1.82
C VAL A 23 -0.15 -8.68 2.66
N GLY A 24 1.10 -8.27 2.82
CA GLY A 24 2.09 -8.92 3.68
C GLY A 24 2.45 -8.05 4.87
N GLU A 25 2.52 -8.65 6.06
CA GLU A 25 3.01 -7.98 7.26
C GLU A 25 4.54 -8.08 7.35
N GLN A 26 5.17 -6.97 7.70
CA GLN A 26 6.60 -6.82 7.93
C GLN A 26 6.82 -6.22 9.31
N ARG A 27 8.03 -6.37 9.86
CA ARG A 27 8.39 -5.80 11.18
C ARG A 27 8.22 -4.28 11.26
N TRP A 28 8.23 -3.60 10.11
CA TRP A 28 8.18 -2.16 9.97
C TRP A 28 6.85 -1.65 9.38
N GLY A 29 5.92 -2.54 9.01
CA GLY A 29 4.61 -2.15 8.49
C GLY A 29 3.99 -3.17 7.54
N ARG A 30 3.02 -2.75 6.74
CA ARG A 30 2.29 -3.61 5.79
C ARG A 30 2.63 -3.24 4.36
N LEU A 31 2.78 -4.24 3.50
CA LEU A 31 3.10 -4.06 2.08
C LEU A 31 2.10 -4.75 1.18
N THR A 32 1.88 -4.17 0.01
CA THR A 32 1.18 -4.76 -1.12
C THR A 32 1.64 -4.04 -2.39
N ALA A 33 1.05 -4.37 -3.54
CA ALA A 33 1.28 -3.64 -4.77
C ALA A 33 0.04 -3.63 -5.66
N VAL A 34 -0.02 -2.63 -6.52
CA VAL A 34 -1.11 -2.44 -7.48
C VAL A 34 -0.58 -2.28 -8.90
N ARG A 35 -1.43 -2.56 -9.89
CA ARG A 35 -1.13 -2.34 -11.30
C ARG A 35 -1.36 -0.88 -11.65
N SER A 36 -0.32 -0.19 -12.13
CA SER A 36 -0.46 1.15 -12.70
C SER A 36 -1.10 1.09 -14.10
N PRO A 37 -1.64 2.20 -14.62
CA PRO A 37 -2.14 2.27 -15.99
C PRO A 37 -1.10 1.95 -17.07
N SER A 38 0.19 2.19 -16.79
CA SER A 38 1.30 1.82 -17.67
C SER A 38 1.67 0.33 -17.61
N GLY A 39 0.99 -0.46 -16.78
CA GLY A 39 1.28 -1.87 -16.55
C GLY A 39 2.38 -2.12 -15.53
N ALA A 40 3.03 -1.08 -15.01
CA ALA A 40 4.06 -1.22 -13.97
C ALA A 40 3.43 -1.63 -12.63
N GLU A 41 4.21 -2.30 -11.78
CA GLU A 41 3.80 -2.59 -10.41
C GLU A 41 4.19 -1.43 -9.50
N LEU A 42 3.21 -0.88 -8.77
CA LEU A 42 3.42 0.20 -7.81
C LEU A 42 3.27 -0.34 -6.38
N PRO A 43 4.35 -0.38 -5.58
CA PRO A 43 4.26 -0.81 -4.20
C PRO A 43 3.51 0.20 -3.33
N LEU A 44 2.65 -0.31 -2.46
CA LEU A 44 1.97 0.44 -1.41
C LEU A 44 2.43 -0.06 -0.04
N TYR A 45 2.44 0.86 0.92
CA TYR A 45 3.06 0.65 2.21
C TYR A 45 2.34 1.44 3.31
N GLU A 46 1.93 0.77 4.39
CA GLU A 46 1.45 1.38 5.64
C GLU A 46 2.53 1.23 6.73
N PRO A 47 3.08 2.35 7.25
CA PRO A 47 4.11 2.31 8.28
C PRO A 47 3.55 1.92 9.62
N ARG A 48 4.25 1.01 10.30
CA ARG A 48 3.98 0.65 11.72
C ARG A 48 5.21 0.81 12.62
N HIS A 49 6.28 1.39 12.08
CA HIS A 49 7.46 1.74 12.87
C HIS A 49 7.30 3.14 13.50
N PRO A 50 8.03 3.42 14.60
CA PRO A 50 8.13 4.79 15.13
C PRO A 50 8.66 5.77 14.08
N VAL A 51 8.19 7.01 14.12
CA VAL A 51 8.74 8.10 13.31
C VAL A 51 10.15 8.41 13.84
N ALA A 52 11.16 8.38 12.96
CA ALA A 52 12.53 8.65 13.37
C ALA A 52 12.77 10.13 13.72
N HIS A 53 12.16 11.04 12.96
CA HIS A 53 12.26 12.49 13.16
C HIS A 53 10.96 13.18 12.76
N SER A 54 10.43 14.01 13.64
CA SER A 54 9.32 14.92 13.34
C SER A 54 9.92 16.28 13.00
N LEU A 55 9.77 16.72 11.74
CA LEU A 55 10.19 18.06 11.27
C LEU A 55 9.10 19.10 11.53
#